data_AF-A0A967SQS2-F1
#
_entry.id   AF-A0A967SQS2-F1
#
_cell.length_a   1.000
_cell.length_b   1.000
_cell.length_c   1.000
_cell.angle_alpha   90.00
_cell.angle_beta   90.00
_cell.angle_gamma   90.00
#
_symmetry.space_group_name_H-M   'P 1'
#
loop_
_entity.id
_entity.type
_entity.pdbx_description
1 polymer ?
#
loop_
_entity_poly.entity_id
_entity_poly.type
_entity_poly.pdbx_seq_one_letter_code
_entity_poly.pdbx_strand_id
1 'polypeptide(L)'
;MPGSFARQHGVRVIGPGRLVLLDNLGDPRESRAEKYVYDAVGRTVRLEASYGSAPAVVAELGGTTQPLPGGRTLVSFGSAGRVEEYDSAGDVVWRIESPGYMFRAQRIRSLYVPRPIRPE
;
A
#
# COMPACT_ATOMS: atom_id res chain seq x y z
N MET A 1 7.09 9.31 17.22
CA MET A 1 6.27 10.49 16.84
C MET A 1 5.30 10.04 15.76
N PRO A 2 3.99 10.38 15.85
CA PRO A 2 3.07 10.16 14.73
C PRO A 2 3.66 10.79 13.45
N GLY A 3 3.70 10.02 12.35
CA GLY A 3 4.26 10.48 11.06
C GLY A 3 5.78 10.32 10.88
N SER A 4 6.47 9.65 11.81
CA SER A 4 7.84 9.17 11.57
C SER A 4 7.79 7.77 10.99
N PHE A 5 8.24 7.60 9.75
CA PHE A 5 8.44 6.29 9.11
C PHE A 5 9.91 5.86 9.20
N ALA A 6 10.19 4.57 9.03
CA ALA A 6 11.55 4.05 8.94
C ALA A 6 11.67 2.93 7.91
N ARG A 7 12.83 2.90 7.22
CA ARG A 7 13.15 1.92 6.15
C ARG A 7 12.09 1.87 5.04
N GLN A 8 11.51 3.01 4.72
CA GLN A 8 10.39 3.14 3.80
C GLN A 8 10.72 2.62 2.39
N HIS A 9 9.73 2.03 1.74
CA HIS A 9 9.81 1.61 0.35
C HIS A 9 8.62 2.10 -0.46
N GLY A 10 8.78 2.05 -1.78
CA GLY A 10 7.67 2.19 -2.72
C GLY A 10 6.97 3.53 -2.68
N VAL A 11 7.66 4.62 -2.35
CA VAL A 11 7.09 5.99 -2.40
C VAL A 11 6.49 6.27 -3.78
N ARG A 12 5.28 6.84 -3.80
CA ARG A 12 4.57 7.29 -5.00
C ARG A 12 3.94 8.65 -4.74
N VAL A 13 4.06 9.58 -5.69
CA VAL A 13 3.24 10.79 -5.73
C VAL A 13 1.87 10.39 -6.28
N ILE A 14 0.80 10.74 -5.55
CA ILE A 14 -0.58 10.30 -5.85
C ILE A 14 -1.52 11.46 -6.17
N GLY A 15 -0.97 12.66 -6.24
CA GLY A 15 -1.67 13.90 -6.54
C GLY A 15 -0.84 15.10 -6.08
N PRO A 16 -1.30 16.33 -6.38
CA PRO A 16 -0.66 17.55 -5.88
C PRO A 16 -0.54 17.51 -4.35
N GLY A 17 0.69 17.64 -3.84
CA GLY A 17 0.97 17.65 -2.40
C GLY A 17 0.58 16.36 -1.67
N ARG A 18 0.47 15.21 -2.37
CA ARG A 18 0.13 13.93 -1.74
C ARG A 18 1.08 12.82 -2.17
N LEU A 19 1.51 12.03 -1.21
CA LEU A 19 2.30 10.82 -1.43
C LEU A 19 1.74 9.63 -0.65
N VAL A 20 2.06 8.43 -1.12
CA VAL A 20 1.89 7.18 -0.38
C VAL A 20 3.21 6.43 -0.35
N LEU A 21 3.48 5.73 0.74
CA LEU A 21 4.66 4.86 0.91
C LEU A 21 4.32 3.65 1.77
N LEU A 22 5.19 2.65 1.75
CA LEU A 22 5.19 1.60 2.76
C LEU A 22 6.20 1.99 3.84
N ASP A 23 5.70 2.24 5.05
CA ASP A 23 6.49 2.36 6.27
C ASP A 23 6.79 0.96 6.78
N ASN A 24 8.05 0.53 6.66
CA ASN A 24 8.42 -0.83 7.00
C ASN A 24 8.60 -1.01 8.51
N LEU A 25 9.24 -0.04 9.20
CA LEU A 25 9.67 -0.17 10.59
C LEU A 25 9.51 1.12 11.43
N GLY A 26 8.66 2.07 11.02
CA GLY A 26 8.28 3.19 11.89
C GLY A 26 7.55 2.73 13.16
N ASP A 27 6.94 1.53 13.11
CA ASP A 27 6.57 0.73 14.28
C ASP A 27 7.19 -0.67 14.14
N PRO A 28 7.91 -1.19 15.15
CA PRO A 28 8.51 -2.52 15.08
C PRO A 28 7.47 -3.67 15.09
N ARG A 29 6.18 -3.39 15.36
CA ARG A 29 5.11 -4.40 15.45
C ARG A 29 4.35 -4.58 14.14
N GLU A 30 4.42 -3.61 13.23
CA GLU A 30 3.72 -3.65 11.94
C GLU A 30 4.35 -2.74 10.90
N SER A 31 4.27 -3.14 9.64
CA SER A 31 4.49 -2.28 8.49
C SER A 31 3.17 -1.68 8.02
N ARG A 32 3.19 -0.45 7.55
CA ARG A 32 1.99 0.32 7.24
C ARG A 32 2.05 0.99 5.88
N ALA A 33 0.99 0.91 5.09
CA ALA A 33 0.84 1.76 3.93
C ALA A 33 0.32 3.13 4.38
N GLU A 34 1.16 4.16 4.26
CA GLU A 34 0.91 5.47 4.82
C GLU A 34 0.76 6.52 3.72
N LYS A 35 -0.31 7.31 3.83
CA LYS A 35 -0.61 8.44 2.94
C LYS A 35 -0.31 9.73 3.67
N TYR A 36 0.36 10.64 3.00
CA TYR A 36 0.77 11.94 3.55
C TYR A 36 0.33 13.08 2.65
N VAL A 37 -0.09 14.17 3.26
CA VAL A 37 -0.19 15.49 2.62
C VAL A 37 1.08 16.26 2.93
N TYR A 38 1.75 16.80 1.92
CA TYR A 38 2.98 17.58 2.07
C TYR A 38 2.86 18.96 1.41
N ASP A 39 3.48 19.94 2.05
CA ASP A 39 3.77 21.25 1.46
C ASP A 39 5.28 21.35 1.25
N ALA A 40 5.69 21.36 -0.03
CA ALA A 40 7.09 21.43 -0.40
C ALA A 40 7.71 22.82 -0.15
N VAL A 41 6.91 23.89 -0.21
CA VAL A 41 7.37 25.27 0.02
C VAL A 41 7.52 25.51 1.52
N GLY A 42 6.46 25.23 2.29
CA GLY A 42 6.47 25.33 3.75
C GLY A 42 7.27 24.24 4.46
N ARG A 43 7.71 23.21 3.74
CA ARG A 43 8.46 22.03 4.25
C ARG A 43 7.73 21.32 5.39
N THR A 44 6.42 21.15 5.24
CA THR A 44 5.60 20.44 6.22
C THR A 44 5.04 19.15 5.62
N VAL A 45 4.78 18.18 6.48
CA VAL A 45 4.14 16.92 6.13
C VAL A 45 3.19 16.51 7.23
N ARG A 46 2.02 15.99 6.86
CA ARG A 46 1.01 15.48 7.78
C ARG A 46 0.53 14.12 7.32
N LEU A 47 0.47 13.16 8.24
CA LEU A 47 -0.17 11.87 8.00
C LEU A 47 -1.66 12.08 7.70
N GLU A 48 -2.11 11.58 6.56
CA GLU A 48 -3.50 11.62 6.11
C GLU A 48 -4.23 10.33 6.45
N ALA A 49 -3.60 9.18 6.21
CA ALA A 49 -4.13 7.87 6.53
C ALA A 49 -2.99 6.88 6.75
N SER A 50 -3.23 5.87 7.58
CA SER A 50 -2.32 4.76 7.81
C SER A 50 -3.10 3.45 7.77
N TYR A 51 -2.62 2.50 6.99
CA TYR A 51 -3.21 1.17 6.85
C TYR A 51 -2.21 0.11 7.31
N GLY A 52 -2.58 -0.70 8.30
CA GLY A 52 -1.86 -1.91 8.71
C GLY A 52 -2.68 -3.15 8.36
N SER A 53 -1.99 -4.25 8.03
CA SER A 53 -2.64 -5.53 7.76
C SER A 53 -3.28 -6.11 9.03
N ALA A 54 -4.33 -6.90 8.89
CA ALA A 54 -4.93 -7.68 9.97
C ALA A 54 -4.94 -9.19 9.60
N PRO A 55 -4.22 -10.06 10.33
CA PRO A 55 -3.31 -9.76 11.44
C PRO A 55 -2.09 -8.94 10.98
N ALA A 56 -1.47 -8.22 11.91
CA ALA A 56 -0.32 -7.36 11.67
C ALA A 56 0.82 -8.10 10.96
N VAL A 57 1.49 -7.40 10.05
CA VAL A 57 2.61 -7.91 9.25
C VAL A 57 3.80 -7.00 9.42
N VAL A 58 4.98 -7.58 9.66
CA VAL A 58 6.25 -6.86 9.64
C VAL A 58 7.03 -7.29 8.41
N ALA A 59 7.28 -6.35 7.51
CA ALA A 59 8.20 -6.50 6.40
C ALA A 59 9.41 -5.58 6.63
N GLU A 60 10.58 -6.14 6.88
CA GLU A 60 11.79 -5.36 7.18
C GLU A 60 12.46 -4.79 5.92
N LEU A 61 12.15 -5.36 4.76
CA LEU A 61 12.76 -5.04 3.49
C LEU A 61 11.74 -5.09 2.35
N GLY A 62 11.88 -4.15 1.41
CA GLY A 62 11.12 -4.13 0.18
C GLY A 62 9.65 -3.85 0.38
N GLY A 63 8.87 -4.22 -0.64
CA GLY A 63 7.46 -3.92 -0.69
C GLY A 63 7.19 -2.61 -1.42
N THR A 64 5.92 -2.43 -1.79
CA THR A 64 5.49 -1.30 -2.60
C THR A 64 4.06 -0.93 -2.31
N THR A 65 3.69 0.31 -2.65
CA THR A 65 2.30 0.75 -2.73
C THR A 65 1.95 1.17 -4.15
N GLN A 66 0.69 1.00 -4.52
CA GLN A 66 0.13 1.48 -5.78
C GLN A 66 -1.29 2.01 -5.52
N PRO A 67 -1.56 3.31 -5.70
CA PRO A 67 -2.93 3.81 -5.71
C PRO A 67 -3.70 3.21 -6.90
N LEU A 68 -4.97 2.89 -6.70
CA LEU A 68 -5.85 2.31 -7.70
C LEU A 68 -7.10 3.18 -7.89
N PRO A 69 -7.81 3.05 -9.03
CA PRO A 69 -9.09 3.71 -9.24
C PRO A 69 -10.11 3.36 -8.14
N GLY A 70 -10.92 4.36 -7.77
CA GLY A 70 -11.95 4.22 -6.72
C GLY A 70 -11.41 4.37 -5.29
N GLY A 71 -10.21 4.93 -5.11
CA GLY A 71 -9.64 5.19 -3.78
C GLY A 71 -8.97 3.98 -3.11
N ARG A 72 -8.96 2.83 -3.79
CA ARG A 72 -8.28 1.61 -3.35
C ARG A 72 -6.76 1.75 -3.44
N THR A 73 -6.05 0.90 -2.71
CA THR A 73 -4.58 0.84 -2.73
C THR A 73 -4.15 -0.62 -2.74
N LEU A 74 -3.20 -0.97 -3.61
CA LEU A 74 -2.47 -2.23 -3.52
C LEU A 74 -1.20 -1.98 -2.69
N VAL A 75 -0.95 -2.83 -1.70
CA VAL A 75 0.29 -2.86 -0.91
C VAL A 75 0.91 -4.25 -0.97
N SER A 76 2.22 -4.33 -1.19
CA SER A 76 2.99 -5.55 -1.01
C SER A 76 3.94 -5.41 0.18
N PHE A 77 3.86 -6.32 1.13
CA PHE A 77 4.71 -6.41 2.32
C PHE A 77 5.93 -7.29 2.00
N GLY A 78 7.00 -6.67 1.49
CA GLY A 78 8.14 -7.31 0.84
C GLY A 78 8.60 -8.64 1.46
N SER A 79 9.43 -8.58 2.50
CA SER A 79 9.99 -9.78 3.15
C SER A 79 8.96 -10.67 3.85
N ALA A 80 7.73 -10.19 4.04
CA ALA A 80 6.64 -10.96 4.64
C ALA A 80 5.81 -11.74 3.61
N GLY A 81 6.03 -11.53 2.31
CA GLY A 81 5.38 -12.31 1.26
C GLY A 81 3.87 -12.13 1.15
N ARG A 82 3.31 -11.00 1.63
CA ARG A 82 1.88 -10.69 1.54
C ARG A 82 1.62 -9.54 0.56
N VAL A 83 0.54 -9.63 -0.21
CA VAL A 83 0.00 -8.50 -0.99
C VAL A 83 -1.47 -8.35 -0.70
N GLU A 84 -1.90 -7.11 -0.49
CA GLU A 84 -3.28 -6.77 -0.18
C GLU A 84 -3.75 -5.62 -1.05
N GLU A 85 -4.98 -5.71 -1.51
CA GLU A 85 -5.73 -4.55 -1.96
C GLU A 85 -6.72 -4.18 -0.87
N TYR A 86 -6.66 -2.92 -0.44
CA TYR A 86 -7.60 -2.37 0.53
C TYR A 86 -8.32 -1.15 -0.05
N ASP A 87 -9.55 -0.91 0.40
CA ASP A 87 -10.37 0.21 -0.04
C ASP A 87 -10.11 1.50 0.76
N SER A 88 -10.93 2.53 0.55
CA SER A 88 -10.78 3.80 1.27
C SER A 88 -11.17 3.73 2.74
N ALA A 89 -11.94 2.72 3.16
CA ALA A 89 -12.29 2.47 4.56
C ALA A 89 -11.19 1.66 5.29
N GLY A 90 -10.28 1.03 4.53
CA GLY A 90 -9.24 0.16 5.06
C GLY A 90 -9.61 -1.33 5.01
N ASP A 91 -10.75 -1.67 4.38
CA ASP A 91 -11.18 -3.05 4.27
C ASP A 91 -10.42 -3.77 3.15
N VAL A 92 -9.95 -4.98 3.44
CA VAL A 92 -9.26 -5.82 2.46
C VAL A 92 -10.27 -6.38 1.46
N VAL A 93 -10.10 -6.02 0.19
CA VAL A 93 -10.96 -6.49 -0.93
C VAL A 93 -10.30 -7.61 -1.74
N TRP A 94 -8.99 -7.80 -1.59
CA TRP A 94 -8.24 -8.90 -2.21
C TRP A 94 -6.92 -9.13 -1.47
N ARG A 95 -6.47 -10.39 -1.36
CA ARG A 95 -5.21 -10.78 -0.72
C ARG A 95 -4.57 -11.95 -1.45
N ILE A 96 -3.24 -11.98 -1.49
CA ILE A 96 -2.43 -13.17 -1.78
C ILE A 96 -1.27 -13.26 -0.78
N GLU A 97 -0.83 -14.48 -0.50
CA GLU A 97 0.34 -14.78 0.32
C GLU A 97 1.27 -15.75 -0.41
N SER A 98 2.55 -15.61 -0.16
CA SER A 98 3.62 -16.46 -0.70
C SER A 98 4.71 -16.62 0.37
N PRO A 99 5.35 -17.79 0.49
CA PRO A 99 6.44 -17.99 1.44
C PRO A 99 7.72 -17.22 1.08
N GLY A 100 7.78 -16.61 -0.12
CA GLY A 100 8.96 -15.94 -0.63
C GLY A 100 8.91 -14.41 -0.52
N TYR A 101 10.07 -13.79 -0.78
CA TYR A 101 10.19 -12.35 -0.88
C TYR A 101 9.38 -11.78 -2.05
N MET A 102 8.44 -10.88 -1.75
CA MET A 102 7.65 -10.17 -2.77
C MET A 102 8.18 -8.76 -2.99
N PHE A 103 9.24 -8.64 -3.79
CA PHE A 103 9.94 -7.37 -4.04
C PHE A 103 8.98 -6.22 -4.43
N ARG A 104 8.06 -6.48 -5.37
CA ARG A 104 7.08 -5.52 -5.86
C ARG A 104 5.83 -6.24 -6.35
N ALA A 105 4.66 -5.64 -6.13
CA ALA A 105 3.43 -6.02 -6.79
C ALA A 105 2.87 -4.84 -7.59
N GLN A 106 2.20 -5.13 -8.70
CA GLN A 106 1.51 -4.12 -9.49
C GLN A 106 0.22 -4.72 -10.06
N ARG A 107 -0.90 -4.05 -9.80
CA ARG A 107 -2.15 -4.29 -10.51
C ARG A 107 -2.08 -3.61 -11.87
N ILE A 108 -2.19 -4.41 -12.92
CA ILE A 108 -2.26 -3.97 -14.30
C ILE A 108 -3.68 -4.14 -14.84
N ARG A 109 -4.04 -3.35 -15.84
CA ARG A 109 -5.32 -3.51 -16.54
C ARG A 109 -5.31 -4.85 -17.28
N SER A 110 -6.38 -5.62 -17.15
CA SER A 110 -6.58 -6.82 -17.97
C SER A 110 -6.69 -6.41 -19.44
N LEU A 111 -5.94 -7.08 -20.30
CA LEU A 111 -6.09 -6.98 -21.76
C LEU A 111 -7.32 -7.76 -22.25
N TYR A 112 -7.84 -8.68 -21.43
CA TYR A 112 -9.01 -9.48 -21.72
C TYR A 112 -10.25 -8.87 -21.06
N VAL A 113 -11.34 -8.76 -21.82
CA VAL A 113 -12.68 -8.46 -21.32
C VAL A 113 -13.36 -9.81 -21.05
N PRO A 114 -13.72 -10.15 -19.80
CA PRO A 114 -14.47 -11.36 -19.52
C PRO A 114 -15.78 -11.33 -20.32
N ARG A 115 -16.08 -12.38 -21.10
CA ARG A 115 -17.38 -12.48 -21.76
C ARG A 115 -18.48 -12.54 -20.69
N PRO A 116 -19.62 -11.86 -20.89
CA PRO A 116 -20.77 -12.02 -20.00
C PRO A 116 -21.13 -13.50 -19.91
N ILE A 117 -21.32 -14.00 -18.69
CA ILE A 117 -21.92 -15.32 -18.47
C ILE A 117 -23.35 -15.21 -19.02
N ARG A 118 -23.68 -15.99 -20.05
CA ARG A 118 -25.07 -16.06 -20.51
C ARG A 118 -25.87 -16.81 -19.45
N PRO A 119 -26.97 -16.25 -18.91
CA PRO A 119 -27.91 -17.06 -18.16
C PRO A 119 -28.50 -18.13 -19.08
N GLU A 120 -28.67 -19.34 -18.55
CA GLU A 120 -29.36 -20.48 -19.17
C GLU A 120 -30.87 -20.30 -19.18
#